data_AF-A0A3G8YFG2-F1
#
_entry.id   AF-A0A3G8YFG2-F1
#
_cell.length_a   1.000
_cell.length_b   1.000
_cell.length_c   1.000
_cell.angle_alpha   90.00
_cell.angle_beta   90.00
_cell.angle_gamma   90.00
#
_symmetry.space_group_name_H-M   'P 1'
#
loop_
_entity.id
_entity.type
_entity.pdbx_description
1 polymer ?
#
loop_
_entity_poly.entity_id
_entity_poly.type
_entity_poly.pdbx_seq_one_letter_code
_entity_poly.pdbx_strand_id
1 'polypeptide(L)'
;MQKINQINQYLLERFPNIWNTRIVWMLLLGIAVHFIFFLIGFVSHASPGTLQHTRAIDDYFSTGLVFVHVIISVLLIVGWLIYMLKNNAFKNFYPSSGKKLFFEFVQYFIIIFVSVTFYFSYMTGFRLFINYKYDDEKMSENIEIINHSVPFLSQNLEDYTLENRLSPKPFADFYCETDINKIEKTRPYFVYHDRVYQYFSLYEKTVNQTDERGQFIYPAEEKKKNVPLAYFENSADNKSRTYFFKKQVEDLSPFIKTVAPSYYNYSSVFYDNVNNPSENGRKYIYDNNISNLPDKEVYKQKQIEVNGNTIRLITSKDSKALEQLLKDFLRISKEFGIVTNLNVKDWSAMVYHPEKFEVKQFIMLYKPDSGTDYDPNKAPTERYNDYEVAVTVDSTAAYEDNYLAANGEIHKDTINIRDFNPNVDREIAPEDYFKRNVSHFYYYTQDLKNLLENVDTIKTDDFFSDSVHLFIWIAFALAILIFSFRVTDLRSLLFSIISAGVIILLVTLFCVFFAFVAGFKNAFFILYTILTVGVIILLIPLITIGKARKIVTSIFMIISMVGFPLFIWLIFGIVNEHQVSDCRTKVYIGDNYLNCKGVFDNLGLTSSYIILISTFVFLYFYTGFVKKWKAIPE
;
A
#
# COMPACT_ATOMS: atom_id res chain seq x y z
N MET A 1 42.80 -20.73 15.09
CA MET A 1 42.42 -22.16 15.08
C MET A 1 42.43 -22.81 16.48
N GLN A 2 43.45 -22.61 17.32
CA GLN A 2 43.55 -23.26 18.65
C GLN A 2 42.37 -22.95 19.60
N LYS A 3 41.90 -21.69 19.66
CA LYS A 3 40.71 -21.29 20.45
C LYS A 3 39.39 -21.91 19.95
N ILE A 4 39.23 -22.06 18.63
CA ILE A 4 38.04 -22.71 18.02
C ILE A 4 37.98 -24.18 18.44
N ASN A 5 39.14 -24.86 18.45
CA ASN A 5 39.23 -26.26 18.86
C ASN A 5 38.90 -26.42 20.35
N GLN A 6 39.37 -25.52 21.21
CA GLN A 6 39.02 -25.51 22.64
C GLN A 6 37.51 -25.33 22.88
N ILE A 7 36.87 -24.39 22.17
CA ILE A 7 35.42 -24.17 22.27
C ILE A 7 34.65 -25.39 21.75
N ASN A 8 35.07 -25.95 20.62
CA ASN A 8 34.43 -27.15 20.07
C ASN A 8 34.57 -28.36 21.01
N GLN A 9 35.72 -28.51 21.66
CA GLN A 9 35.92 -29.57 22.65
C GLN A 9 35.04 -29.36 23.89
N TYR A 10 35.00 -28.15 24.42
CA TYR A 10 34.11 -27.80 25.54
C TYR A 10 32.63 -28.06 25.23
N LEU A 11 32.17 -27.63 24.05
CA LEU A 11 30.79 -27.86 23.61
C LEU A 11 30.50 -29.35 23.41
N LEU A 12 31.45 -30.13 22.87
CA LEU A 12 31.28 -31.57 22.71
C LEU A 12 31.14 -32.28 24.07
N GLU A 13 31.98 -31.92 25.04
CA GLU A 13 32.03 -32.57 26.36
C GLU A 13 30.83 -32.19 27.25
N ARG A 14 30.35 -30.94 27.20
CA ARG A 14 29.30 -30.44 28.10
C ARG A 14 27.94 -30.20 27.46
N PHE A 15 27.90 -29.83 26.18
CA PHE A 15 26.68 -29.45 25.47
C PHE A 15 26.58 -30.14 24.09
N PRO A 16 26.53 -31.48 24.05
CA PRO A 16 26.66 -32.25 22.81
C PRO A 16 25.60 -31.90 21.76
N ASN A 17 24.38 -31.54 22.17
CA ASN A 17 23.33 -31.10 21.24
C ASN A 17 23.69 -29.79 20.53
N ILE A 18 24.20 -28.80 21.29
CA ILE A 18 24.65 -27.50 20.77
C ILE A 18 25.84 -27.69 19.81
N TRP A 19 26.77 -28.58 20.19
CA TRP A 19 27.90 -28.92 19.33
C TRP A 19 27.46 -29.61 18.04
N ASN A 20 26.52 -30.56 18.13
CA ASN A 20 26.06 -31.35 17.00
C ASN A 20 25.33 -30.50 15.95
N THR A 21 24.45 -29.60 16.39
CA THR A 21 23.73 -28.71 15.47
C THR A 21 24.58 -27.57 14.94
N ARG A 22 25.77 -27.33 15.51
CA ARG A 22 26.68 -26.24 15.16
C ARG A 22 26.04 -24.85 15.29
N ILE A 23 24.98 -24.73 16.12
CA ILE A 23 24.19 -23.50 16.22
C ILE A 23 25.03 -22.27 16.60
N VAL A 24 26.01 -22.41 17.50
CA VAL A 24 26.87 -21.29 17.91
C VAL A 24 27.56 -20.65 16.72
N TRP A 25 28.13 -21.46 15.83
CA TRP A 25 28.84 -20.98 14.64
C TRP A 25 27.88 -20.42 13.60
N MET A 26 26.71 -21.04 13.43
CA MET A 26 25.67 -20.55 12.52
C MET A 26 25.10 -19.22 12.95
N LEU A 27 24.88 -19.01 14.25
CA LEU A 27 24.40 -17.73 14.77
C LEU A 27 25.46 -16.64 14.64
N LEU A 28 26.72 -16.93 14.94
CA LEU A 28 27.81 -15.96 14.74
C LEU A 28 27.93 -15.53 13.27
N LEU A 29 27.88 -16.50 12.35
CA LEU A 29 27.93 -16.23 10.92
C LEU A 29 26.68 -15.48 10.45
N GLY A 30 25.49 -15.88 10.90
CA GLY A 30 24.23 -15.22 10.62
C GLY A 30 24.23 -13.76 11.07
N ILE A 31 24.67 -13.48 12.31
CA ILE A 31 24.81 -12.11 12.84
C ILE A 31 25.75 -11.27 11.96
N ALA A 32 26.88 -11.84 11.53
CA ALA A 32 27.81 -11.13 10.65
C ALA A 32 27.15 -10.77 9.31
N VAL A 33 26.36 -11.68 8.72
CA VAL A 33 25.63 -11.41 7.47
C VAL A 33 24.49 -10.41 7.69
N HIS A 34 23.74 -10.51 8.78
CA HIS A 34 22.75 -9.50 9.17
C HIS A 34 23.38 -8.11 9.27
N PHE A 35 24.56 -8.00 9.88
CA PHE A 35 25.30 -6.73 9.97
C PHE A 35 25.68 -6.20 8.58
N ILE A 36 26.10 -7.07 7.66
CA ILE A 36 26.37 -6.66 6.27
C ILE A 36 25.11 -6.14 5.60
N PHE A 37 23.98 -6.85 5.68
CA PHE A 37 22.72 -6.40 5.09
C PHE A 37 22.21 -5.09 5.71
N PHE A 38 22.41 -4.91 7.02
CA PHE A 38 22.15 -3.63 7.69
C PHE A 38 22.99 -2.49 7.11
N LEU A 39 24.30 -2.70 6.93
CA LEU A 39 25.17 -1.68 6.32
C LEU A 39 24.77 -1.39 4.87
N ILE A 40 24.40 -2.42 4.09
CA ILE A 40 23.89 -2.25 2.72
C ILE A 40 22.63 -1.38 2.74
N GLY A 41 21.66 -1.68 3.60
CA GLY A 41 20.45 -0.87 3.73
C GLY A 41 20.72 0.55 4.18
N PHE A 42 21.70 0.76 5.06
CA PHE A 42 22.09 2.09 5.53
C PHE A 42 22.69 2.97 4.42
N VAL A 43 23.37 2.38 3.43
CA VAL A 43 24.03 3.15 2.35
C VAL A 43 23.31 3.06 1.01
N SER A 44 22.34 2.16 0.85
CA SER A 44 21.70 1.85 -0.45
C SER A 44 21.06 3.08 -1.08
N HIS A 45 20.53 4.01 -0.26
CA HIS A 45 19.82 5.19 -0.73
C HIS A 45 20.49 6.50 -0.26
N ALA A 46 21.82 6.48 -0.14
CA ALA A 46 22.60 7.65 0.25
C ALA A 46 22.46 8.84 -0.72
N SER A 47 22.20 8.55 -2.01
CA SER A 47 21.91 9.56 -3.03
C SER A 47 20.41 9.85 -3.06
N PRO A 48 19.98 11.12 -2.98
CA PRO A 48 18.55 11.45 -2.94
C PRO A 48 17.81 11.04 -4.23
N GLY A 49 18.52 10.93 -5.36
CA GLY A 49 17.95 10.44 -6.62
C GLY A 49 17.36 9.03 -6.53
N THR A 50 17.84 8.20 -5.60
CA THR A 50 17.30 6.85 -5.35
C THR A 50 15.95 6.86 -4.60
N LEU A 51 15.46 8.03 -4.19
CA LEU A 51 14.14 8.19 -3.58
C LEU A 51 13.17 8.91 -4.52
N GLN A 52 13.58 9.26 -5.74
CA GLN A 52 12.78 10.07 -6.67
C GLN A 52 11.87 9.23 -7.59
N HIS A 53 11.90 7.90 -7.51
CA HIS A 53 10.98 7.00 -8.23
C HIS A 53 9.84 6.52 -7.33
N THR A 54 8.86 5.85 -7.92
CA THR A 54 7.72 5.32 -7.16
C THR A 54 8.12 4.12 -6.31
N ARG A 55 7.67 4.10 -5.05
CA ARG A 55 7.81 2.95 -4.12
C ARG A 55 9.25 2.47 -3.91
N ALA A 56 10.14 3.38 -3.51
CA ALA A 56 11.53 3.03 -3.16
C ALA A 56 11.65 1.99 -2.03
N ILE A 57 10.59 1.84 -1.21
CA ILE A 57 10.51 0.78 -0.19
C ILE A 57 10.60 -0.64 -0.79
N ASP A 58 10.18 -0.82 -2.04
CA ASP A 58 10.20 -2.12 -2.72
C ASP A 58 11.57 -2.43 -3.36
N ASP A 59 12.54 -1.51 -3.30
CA ASP A 59 13.83 -1.64 -4.00
C ASP A 59 14.59 -2.90 -3.60
N TYR A 60 14.41 -3.37 -2.37
CA TYR A 60 14.96 -4.65 -1.93
C TYR A 60 14.57 -5.82 -2.84
N PHE A 61 13.32 -5.83 -3.31
CA PHE A 61 12.74 -6.87 -4.13
C PHE A 61 12.91 -6.62 -5.63
N SER A 62 13.05 -5.36 -6.06
CA SER A 62 13.16 -5.00 -7.48
C SER A 62 14.61 -4.93 -8.02
N THR A 63 15.59 -4.54 -7.19
CA THR A 63 16.99 -4.29 -7.61
C THR A 63 17.87 -5.56 -7.70
N GLY A 64 17.26 -6.73 -7.49
CA GLY A 64 17.95 -8.02 -7.49
C GLY A 64 18.68 -8.37 -6.20
N LEU A 65 18.69 -7.47 -5.19
CA LEU A 65 19.27 -7.72 -3.87
C LEU A 65 18.60 -8.93 -3.16
N VAL A 66 17.30 -9.13 -3.39
CA VAL A 66 16.58 -10.34 -2.94
C VAL A 66 17.22 -11.63 -3.48
N PHE A 67 17.73 -11.66 -4.71
CA PHE A 67 18.41 -12.85 -5.25
C PHE A 67 19.74 -13.09 -4.55
N VAL A 68 20.50 -12.02 -4.26
CA VAL A 68 21.74 -12.12 -3.47
C VAL A 68 21.45 -12.67 -2.08
N HIS A 69 20.40 -12.18 -1.41
CA HIS A 69 19.92 -12.74 -0.15
C HIS A 69 19.64 -14.24 -0.28
N VAL A 70 18.78 -14.64 -1.22
CA VAL A 70 18.40 -16.05 -1.40
C VAL A 70 19.63 -16.94 -1.65
N ILE A 71 20.58 -16.51 -2.48
CA ILE A 71 21.82 -17.25 -2.74
C ILE A 71 22.64 -17.42 -1.47
N ILE A 72 22.85 -16.35 -0.70
CA ILE A 72 23.60 -16.41 0.57
C ILE A 72 22.90 -17.34 1.56
N SER A 73 21.58 -17.24 1.71
CA SER A 73 20.78 -18.11 2.58
C SER A 73 20.92 -19.58 2.20
N VAL A 74 20.80 -19.89 0.90
CA VAL A 74 20.94 -21.27 0.40
C VAL A 74 22.35 -21.80 0.66
N LEU A 75 23.40 -21.02 0.37
CA LEU A 75 24.78 -21.45 0.61
C LEU A 75 25.06 -21.68 2.10
N LEU A 76 24.56 -20.80 2.97
CA LEU A 76 24.66 -20.95 4.44
C LEU A 76 23.96 -22.23 4.91
N ILE A 77 22.71 -22.44 4.48
CA ILE A 77 21.92 -23.61 4.88
C ILE A 77 22.54 -24.90 4.33
N VAL A 78 22.94 -24.94 3.05
CA VAL A 78 23.57 -26.13 2.44
C VAL A 78 24.91 -26.45 3.11
N GLY A 79 25.78 -25.44 3.28
CA GLY A 79 27.06 -25.60 3.98
C GLY A 79 26.85 -26.14 5.39
N TRP A 80 25.91 -25.56 6.13
CA TRP A 80 25.51 -26.04 7.45
C TRP A 80 25.04 -27.50 7.44
N LEU A 81 24.15 -27.86 6.52
CA LEU A 81 23.62 -29.21 6.37
C LEU A 81 24.74 -30.22 6.12
N ILE A 82 25.71 -29.92 5.26
CA ILE A 82 26.86 -30.81 4.98
C ILE A 82 27.63 -31.11 6.28
N TYR A 83 27.98 -30.08 7.05
CA TYR A 83 28.75 -30.25 8.29
C TYR A 83 27.95 -30.93 9.40
N MET A 84 26.66 -30.62 9.51
CA MET A 84 25.77 -31.17 10.52
C MET A 84 25.42 -32.63 10.24
N LEU A 85 25.19 -33.01 8.98
CA LEU A 85 24.88 -34.39 8.59
C LEU A 85 26.08 -35.34 8.62
N LYS A 86 27.31 -34.82 8.49
CA LYS A 86 28.54 -35.62 8.60
C LYS A 86 28.63 -36.38 9.94
N ASN A 87 28.13 -35.78 11.01
CA ASN A 87 28.08 -36.38 12.34
C ASN A 87 26.62 -36.64 12.72
N ASN A 88 25.95 -37.60 12.07
CA ASN A 88 24.56 -37.88 12.43
C ASN A 88 24.45 -38.64 13.75
N ALA A 89 24.47 -37.90 14.87
CA ALA A 89 24.34 -38.44 16.21
C ALA A 89 23.08 -39.32 16.38
N PHE A 90 21.99 -39.05 15.65
CA PHE A 90 20.76 -39.85 15.74
C PHE A 90 20.83 -41.22 15.08
N LYS A 91 21.75 -41.44 14.15
CA LYS A 91 21.99 -42.76 13.55
C LYS A 91 22.98 -43.58 14.37
N ASN A 92 23.99 -42.91 14.93
CA ASN A 92 25.10 -43.57 15.60
C ASN A 92 24.90 -43.69 17.13
N PHE A 93 24.09 -42.81 17.72
CA PHE A 93 23.81 -42.78 19.15
C PHE A 93 22.30 -42.69 19.41
N TYR A 94 21.86 -43.52 20.35
CA TYR A 94 20.46 -43.58 20.73
C TYR A 94 20.05 -42.27 21.44
N PRO A 95 18.99 -41.54 21.03
CA PRO A 95 18.66 -40.25 21.63
C PRO A 95 18.30 -40.39 23.11
N SER A 96 19.08 -39.72 23.96
CA SER A 96 18.97 -39.87 25.41
C SER A 96 17.64 -39.35 25.99
N SER A 97 17.00 -38.32 25.40
CA SER A 97 15.69 -37.81 25.87
C SER A 97 14.84 -37.17 24.78
N GLY A 98 13.51 -37.18 24.95
CA GLY A 98 12.56 -36.49 24.07
C GLY A 98 12.74 -34.97 24.07
N LYS A 99 13.00 -34.38 25.25
CA LYS A 99 13.31 -32.95 25.36
C LYS A 99 14.52 -32.54 24.51
N LYS A 100 15.57 -33.36 24.50
CA LYS A 100 16.76 -33.13 23.65
C LYS A 100 16.42 -33.14 22.15
N LEU A 101 15.55 -34.06 21.71
CA LEU A 101 15.05 -34.11 20.32
C LEU A 101 14.29 -32.83 19.96
N PHE A 102 13.37 -32.39 20.82
CA PHE A 102 12.63 -31.15 20.62
C PHE A 102 13.56 -29.93 20.53
N PHE A 103 14.51 -29.79 21.45
CA PHE A 103 15.45 -28.66 21.42
C PHE A 103 16.36 -28.68 20.18
N GLU A 104 16.68 -29.85 19.62
CA GLU A 104 17.37 -29.90 18.32
C GLU A 104 16.50 -29.40 17.17
N PHE A 105 15.20 -29.72 17.16
CA PHE A 105 14.25 -29.13 16.20
C PHE A 105 14.20 -27.60 16.34
N VAL A 106 14.08 -27.08 17.57
CA VAL A 106 14.09 -25.63 17.84
C VAL A 106 15.39 -24.99 17.35
N GLN A 107 16.53 -25.66 17.52
CA GLN A 107 17.81 -25.17 16.99
C GLN A 107 17.82 -25.10 15.45
N TYR A 108 17.25 -26.07 14.75
CA TYR A 108 17.11 -26.00 13.28
C TYR A 108 16.24 -24.83 12.86
N PHE A 109 15.10 -24.66 13.52
CA PHE A 109 14.20 -23.54 13.28
C PHE A 109 14.91 -22.20 13.44
N ILE A 110 15.63 -22.00 14.55
CA ILE A 110 16.38 -20.75 14.80
C ILE A 110 17.47 -20.52 13.75
N ILE A 111 18.25 -21.55 13.39
CA ILE A 111 19.32 -21.42 12.39
C ILE A 111 18.75 -21.01 11.04
N ILE A 112 17.66 -21.65 10.59
CA ILE A 112 17.03 -21.33 9.31
C ILE A 112 16.40 -19.94 9.37
N PHE A 113 15.69 -19.62 10.45
CA PHE A 113 15.06 -18.31 10.63
C PHE A 113 16.08 -17.17 10.51
N VAL A 114 17.20 -17.25 11.24
CA VAL A 114 18.31 -16.29 11.11
C VAL A 114 18.87 -16.26 9.68
N SER A 115 18.92 -17.40 9.00
CA SER A 115 19.49 -17.46 7.65
C SER A 115 18.57 -16.89 6.56
N VAL A 116 17.27 -16.74 6.80
CA VAL A 116 16.30 -16.26 5.78
C VAL A 116 15.77 -14.85 6.07
N THR A 117 16.21 -14.20 7.14
CA THR A 117 15.61 -12.93 7.62
C THR A 117 16.50 -11.71 7.41
N PHE A 118 17.45 -11.75 6.48
CA PHE A 118 18.36 -10.62 6.23
C PHE A 118 17.64 -9.37 5.71
N TYR A 119 16.46 -9.52 5.10
CA TYR A 119 15.56 -8.42 4.72
C TYR A 119 15.31 -7.44 5.87
N PHE A 120 15.02 -7.92 7.07
CA PHE A 120 14.73 -7.04 8.21
C PHE A 120 15.94 -6.20 8.62
N SER A 121 17.15 -6.76 8.53
CA SER A 121 18.36 -5.98 8.80
C SER A 121 18.58 -4.89 7.76
N TYR A 122 18.36 -5.21 6.48
CA TYR A 122 18.39 -4.20 5.41
C TYR A 122 17.39 -3.08 5.67
N MET A 123 16.11 -3.41 5.90
CA MET A 123 15.06 -2.40 6.13
C MET A 123 15.33 -1.56 7.39
N THR A 124 15.88 -2.18 8.44
CA THR A 124 16.28 -1.45 9.65
C THR A 124 17.40 -0.45 9.35
N GLY A 125 18.41 -0.85 8.58
CA GLY A 125 19.49 0.04 8.16
C GLY A 125 18.98 1.18 7.28
N PHE A 126 18.08 0.87 6.34
CA PHE A 126 17.47 1.84 5.44
C PHE A 126 16.61 2.87 6.18
N ARG A 127 15.72 2.43 7.06
CA ARG A 127 14.93 3.33 7.94
C ARG A 127 15.83 4.20 8.80
N LEU A 128 16.89 3.64 9.38
CA LEU A 128 17.82 4.40 10.21
C LEU A 128 18.52 5.51 9.39
N PHE A 129 18.95 5.21 8.16
CA PHE A 129 19.52 6.22 7.27
C PHE A 129 18.51 7.33 6.97
N ILE A 130 17.26 6.99 6.62
CA ILE A 130 16.22 7.99 6.33
C ILE A 130 15.93 8.87 7.55
N ASN A 131 15.79 8.29 8.74
CA ASN A 131 15.59 9.03 9.98
C ASN A 131 16.76 9.98 10.29
N TYR A 132 17.99 9.55 10.01
CA TYR A 132 19.18 10.37 10.23
C TYR A 132 19.33 11.49 9.19
N LYS A 133 19.06 11.20 7.92
CA LYS A 133 19.30 12.11 6.79
C LYS A 133 18.20 13.17 6.66
N TYR A 134 16.96 12.79 6.92
CA TYR A 134 15.76 13.61 6.75
C TYR A 134 15.09 13.78 8.11
N ASP A 135 15.63 14.66 8.95
CA ASP A 135 15.05 14.99 10.25
C ASP A 135 13.59 15.50 10.14
N ASP A 136 12.73 15.13 11.09
CA ASP A 136 11.29 15.41 11.03
C ASP A 136 10.97 16.91 11.12
N GLU A 137 11.64 17.63 12.02
CA GLU A 137 11.42 19.07 12.20
C GLU A 137 11.86 19.82 10.94
N LYS A 138 13.08 19.54 10.46
CA LYS A 138 13.59 20.13 9.22
C LYS A 138 12.74 19.77 8.01
N MET A 139 12.23 18.54 7.93
CA MET A 139 11.37 18.13 6.82
C MET A 139 10.03 18.85 6.84
N SER A 140 9.44 19.06 8.03
CA SER A 140 8.22 19.84 8.17
C SER A 140 8.40 21.29 7.70
N GLU A 141 9.49 21.95 8.09
CA GLU A 141 9.84 23.30 7.60
C GLU A 141 10.05 23.32 6.08
N ASN A 142 10.74 22.32 5.54
CA ASN A 142 10.96 22.22 4.09
C ASN A 142 9.63 22.03 3.33
N ILE A 143 8.72 21.20 3.83
CA ILE A 143 7.40 20.97 3.24
C ILE A 143 6.58 22.26 3.26
N GLU A 144 6.64 23.05 4.32
CA GLU A 144 5.98 24.35 4.38
C GLU A 144 6.50 25.30 3.29
N ILE A 145 7.83 25.43 3.16
CA ILE A 145 8.46 26.24 2.10
C ILE A 145 8.05 25.74 0.71
N ILE A 146 8.03 24.41 0.51
CA ILE A 146 7.61 23.79 -0.75
C ILE A 146 6.15 24.15 -1.07
N ASN A 147 5.23 23.90 -0.14
CA ASN A 147 3.80 24.20 -0.32
C ASN A 147 3.54 25.69 -0.60
N HIS A 148 4.34 26.59 -0.02
CA HIS A 148 4.26 28.04 -0.30
C HIS A 148 4.90 28.46 -1.62
N SER A 149 5.83 27.67 -2.18
CA SER A 149 6.58 28.02 -3.39
C SER A 149 5.99 27.41 -4.67
N VAL A 150 5.40 26.22 -4.57
CA VAL A 150 4.77 25.52 -5.71
C VAL A 150 3.69 26.33 -6.44
N PRO A 151 2.89 27.20 -5.79
CA PRO A 151 1.99 28.10 -6.50
C PRO A 151 2.68 28.94 -7.59
N PHE A 152 4.00 29.12 -7.52
CA PHE A 152 4.76 29.91 -8.48
C PHE A 152 5.44 29.08 -9.57
N LEU A 153 5.31 27.75 -9.57
CA LEU A 153 5.89 26.89 -10.61
C LEU A 153 5.12 26.96 -11.93
N SER A 154 3.83 27.29 -11.95
CA SER A 154 3.07 27.49 -13.20
C SER A 154 3.20 26.33 -14.21
N GLN A 155 3.00 25.08 -13.79
CA GLN A 155 3.19 23.91 -14.67
C GLN A 155 1.90 23.35 -15.28
N ASN A 156 0.75 23.64 -14.67
CA ASN A 156 -0.57 23.29 -15.18
C ASN A 156 -1.46 24.54 -15.18
N LEU A 157 -2.11 24.84 -16.29
CA LEU A 157 -2.97 26.03 -16.42
C LEU A 157 -4.21 25.94 -15.54
N GLU A 158 -4.81 24.76 -15.42
CA GLU A 158 -6.08 24.58 -14.70
C GLU A 158 -5.95 24.91 -13.21
N ASP A 159 -4.77 24.74 -12.60
CA ASP A 159 -4.55 25.10 -11.19
C ASP A 159 -4.71 26.62 -10.91
N TYR A 160 -4.73 27.44 -11.96
CA TYR A 160 -4.77 28.90 -11.87
C TYR A 160 -6.12 29.50 -12.34
N THR A 161 -7.13 28.66 -12.59
CA THR A 161 -8.49 29.08 -12.96
C THR A 161 -9.33 29.50 -11.74
N LEU A 162 -10.37 30.31 -11.96
CA LEU A 162 -11.17 30.91 -10.87
C LEU A 162 -11.87 29.91 -9.94
N GLU A 163 -12.15 28.69 -10.40
CA GLU A 163 -12.76 27.64 -9.58
C GLU A 163 -11.88 27.19 -8.41
N ASN A 164 -10.56 27.35 -8.54
CA ASN A 164 -9.60 26.95 -7.53
C ASN A 164 -9.41 28.00 -6.44
N ARG A 165 -9.95 29.22 -6.60
CA ARG A 165 -9.76 30.29 -5.63
C ARG A 165 -10.53 29.99 -4.35
N LEU A 166 -9.89 30.17 -3.19
CA LEU A 166 -10.50 29.94 -1.87
C LEU A 166 -10.37 31.14 -0.91
N SER A 167 -9.64 32.19 -1.30
CA SER A 167 -9.40 33.38 -0.50
C SER A 167 -9.65 34.66 -1.32
N PRO A 168 -10.28 35.71 -0.75
CA PRO A 168 -10.78 35.81 0.63
C PRO A 168 -11.98 34.89 0.91
N LYS A 169 -12.38 34.78 2.19
CA LYS A 169 -13.40 33.86 2.72
C LYS A 169 -14.65 33.62 1.83
N PRO A 170 -15.24 34.62 1.15
CA PRO A 170 -16.36 34.38 0.24
C PRO A 170 -16.13 33.27 -0.81
N PHE A 171 -14.89 33.12 -1.29
CA PHE A 171 -14.55 32.05 -2.25
C PHE A 171 -14.57 30.64 -1.64
N ALA A 172 -14.32 30.51 -0.33
CA ALA A 172 -14.40 29.22 0.37
C ALA A 172 -15.82 28.87 0.84
N ASP A 173 -16.65 29.90 1.06
CA ASP A 173 -18.03 29.79 1.55
C ASP A 173 -19.04 29.51 0.42
N PHE A 174 -18.75 29.94 -0.81
CA PHE A 174 -19.65 29.78 -1.96
C PHE A 174 -19.21 28.64 -2.88
N TYR A 175 -20.20 27.98 -3.49
CA TYR A 175 -19.99 26.94 -4.48
C TYR A 175 -19.73 27.55 -5.86
N CYS A 176 -18.62 27.18 -6.50
CA CYS A 176 -18.34 27.53 -7.88
C CYS A 176 -18.99 26.50 -8.81
N GLU A 177 -19.98 26.93 -9.59
CA GLU A 177 -20.53 26.15 -10.69
C GLU A 177 -19.75 26.45 -11.97
N THR A 178 -19.39 25.39 -12.70
CA THR A 178 -18.67 25.45 -13.98
C THR A 178 -19.41 24.76 -15.13
N ASP A 179 -20.45 23.97 -14.84
CA ASP A 179 -21.33 23.40 -15.85
C ASP A 179 -22.20 24.49 -16.46
N ILE A 180 -21.95 24.82 -17.74
CA ILE A 180 -22.64 25.87 -18.49
C ILE A 180 -24.16 25.69 -18.54
N ASN A 181 -24.65 24.45 -18.43
CA ASN A 181 -26.08 24.16 -18.44
C ASN A 181 -26.76 24.55 -17.11
N LYS A 182 -25.97 24.73 -16.06
CA LYS A 182 -26.42 25.07 -14.70
C LYS A 182 -26.14 26.52 -14.32
N ILE A 183 -25.69 27.35 -15.25
CA ILE A 183 -25.41 28.79 -15.07
C ILE A 183 -26.64 29.64 -15.37
N GLU A 184 -26.96 30.57 -14.46
CA GLU A 184 -28.00 31.58 -14.63
C GLU A 184 -27.49 32.78 -15.46
N LYS A 185 -27.78 32.79 -16.77
CA LYS A 185 -27.33 33.84 -17.73
C LYS A 185 -27.76 35.28 -17.37
N THR A 186 -28.83 35.46 -16.60
CA THR A 186 -29.35 36.78 -16.20
C THR A 186 -28.71 37.32 -14.93
N ARG A 187 -27.86 36.53 -14.28
CA ARG A 187 -27.11 36.88 -13.07
C ARG A 187 -25.62 37.07 -13.39
N PRO A 188 -24.84 37.69 -12.49
CA PRO A 188 -23.40 37.79 -12.68
C PRO A 188 -22.74 36.42 -12.89
N TYR A 189 -21.85 36.33 -13.86
CA TYR A 189 -20.99 35.19 -14.15
C TYR A 189 -19.65 35.69 -14.71
N PHE A 190 -18.62 34.87 -14.64
CA PHE A 190 -17.28 35.16 -15.17
C PHE A 190 -16.96 34.20 -16.29
N VAL A 191 -16.24 34.67 -17.31
CA VAL A 191 -15.86 33.84 -18.45
C VAL A 191 -14.40 34.05 -18.79
N TYR A 192 -13.69 32.94 -18.96
CA TYR A 192 -12.36 32.89 -19.55
C TYR A 192 -12.37 31.90 -20.70
N HIS A 193 -12.34 32.41 -21.94
CA HIS A 193 -12.52 31.61 -23.15
C HIS A 193 -13.79 30.73 -23.09
N ASP A 194 -13.64 29.44 -22.80
CA ASP A 194 -14.68 28.42 -22.71
C ASP A 194 -15.02 28.00 -21.27
N ARG A 195 -14.29 28.54 -20.29
CA ARG A 195 -14.55 28.32 -18.86
C ARG A 195 -15.52 29.36 -18.33
N VAL A 196 -16.65 28.93 -17.81
CA VAL A 196 -17.66 29.81 -17.20
C VAL A 196 -17.74 29.52 -15.71
N TYR A 197 -17.79 30.58 -14.89
CA TYR A 197 -17.83 30.46 -13.43
C TYR A 197 -18.99 31.26 -12.87
N GLN A 198 -19.78 30.65 -12.00
CA GLN A 198 -20.81 31.34 -11.22
C GLN A 198 -20.84 30.85 -9.78
N TYR A 199 -20.87 31.78 -8.84
CA TYR A 199 -20.78 31.48 -7.41
C TYR A 199 -22.17 31.47 -6.77
N PHE A 200 -22.49 30.40 -6.06
CA PHE A 200 -23.76 30.23 -5.36
C PHE A 200 -23.55 30.13 -3.86
N SER A 201 -24.35 30.86 -3.08
CA SER A 201 -24.55 30.49 -1.68
C SER A 201 -25.43 29.25 -1.60
N LEU A 202 -25.14 28.37 -0.64
CA LEU A 202 -25.84 27.10 -0.47
C LEU A 202 -26.72 27.11 0.78
N TYR A 203 -27.70 26.21 0.79
CA TYR A 203 -28.37 25.79 2.02
C TYR A 203 -28.47 24.27 2.06
N GLU A 204 -28.41 23.70 3.26
CA GLU A 204 -28.34 22.26 3.45
C GLU A 204 -29.66 21.64 3.92
N LYS A 205 -29.87 20.37 3.55
CA LYS A 205 -30.94 19.51 4.06
C LYS A 205 -30.40 18.12 4.35
N THR A 206 -30.43 17.72 5.61
CA THR A 206 -30.03 16.37 6.03
C THR A 206 -31.23 15.44 6.07
N VAL A 207 -31.07 14.25 5.50
CA VAL A 207 -32.05 13.15 5.54
C VAL A 207 -31.42 11.91 6.15
N ASN A 208 -32.21 11.18 6.94
CA ASN A 208 -31.78 9.94 7.59
C ASN A 208 -32.56 8.72 7.09
N GLN A 209 -33.50 8.94 6.16
CA GLN A 209 -34.40 7.92 5.65
C GLN A 209 -33.90 7.42 4.30
N THR A 210 -33.96 6.11 4.09
CA THR A 210 -33.65 5.47 2.82
C THR A 210 -34.90 4.85 2.20
N ASP A 211 -34.91 4.72 0.88
CA ASP A 211 -35.93 3.99 0.13
C ASP A 211 -35.75 2.47 0.26
N GLU A 212 -36.63 1.71 -0.40
CA GLU A 212 -36.62 0.23 -0.44
C GLU A 212 -35.33 -0.36 -1.03
N ARG A 213 -34.51 0.46 -1.71
CA ARG A 213 -33.23 0.06 -2.31
C ARG A 213 -32.03 0.50 -1.47
N GLY A 214 -32.27 1.05 -0.28
CA GLY A 214 -31.23 1.56 0.62
C GLY A 214 -30.61 2.89 0.17
N GLN A 215 -31.23 3.62 -0.77
CA GLN A 215 -30.77 4.95 -1.18
C GLN A 215 -31.44 6.04 -0.35
N PHE A 216 -30.67 7.06 0.07
CA PHE A 216 -31.23 8.20 0.81
C PHE A 216 -32.31 8.92 0.01
N ILE A 217 -33.45 9.16 0.65
CA ILE A 217 -34.62 9.79 0.02
C ILE A 217 -34.30 11.25 -0.28
N TYR A 218 -34.43 11.64 -1.55
CA TYR A 218 -34.25 13.04 -1.96
C TYR A 218 -35.30 13.95 -1.30
N PRO A 219 -34.93 15.14 -0.78
CA PRO A 219 -35.86 16.07 -0.14
C PRO A 219 -37.06 16.44 -1.03
N ALA A 220 -38.27 16.07 -0.57
CA ALA A 220 -39.49 16.12 -1.39
C ALA A 220 -39.92 17.55 -1.77
N GLU A 221 -39.70 18.52 -0.89
CA GLU A 221 -40.07 19.93 -1.14
C GLU A 221 -39.17 20.56 -2.20
N GLU A 222 -37.88 20.29 -2.15
CA GLU A 222 -36.88 20.75 -3.12
C GLU A 222 -37.11 20.09 -4.48
N LYS A 223 -37.49 18.81 -4.50
CA LYS A 223 -37.91 18.11 -5.73
C LYS A 223 -39.14 18.76 -6.36
N LYS A 224 -40.19 19.07 -5.58
CA LYS A 224 -41.41 19.72 -6.09
C LYS A 224 -41.13 21.11 -6.64
N LYS A 225 -40.24 21.86 -5.98
CA LYS A 225 -39.83 23.21 -6.37
C LYS A 225 -38.78 23.23 -7.48
N ASN A 226 -38.31 22.06 -7.91
CA ASN A 226 -37.23 21.89 -8.88
C ASN A 226 -35.98 22.73 -8.51
N VAL A 227 -35.60 22.73 -7.24
CA VAL A 227 -34.45 23.50 -6.77
C VAL A 227 -33.16 22.83 -7.28
N PRO A 228 -32.24 23.58 -7.92
CA PRO A 228 -30.96 23.03 -8.37
C PRO A 228 -30.12 22.51 -7.21
N LEU A 229 -29.67 21.27 -7.33
CA LEU A 229 -28.70 20.67 -6.41
C LEU A 229 -27.29 21.12 -6.80
N ALA A 230 -26.45 21.45 -5.82
CA ALA A 230 -25.01 21.61 -6.04
C ALA A 230 -24.30 20.25 -5.87
N TYR A 231 -24.35 19.67 -4.68
CA TYR A 231 -23.79 18.36 -4.38
C TYR A 231 -24.46 17.74 -3.15
N PHE A 232 -24.09 16.50 -2.79
CA PHE A 232 -24.51 15.86 -1.55
C PHE A 232 -23.34 15.15 -0.89
N GLU A 233 -23.41 14.96 0.42
CA GLU A 233 -22.41 14.25 1.23
C GLU A 233 -23.09 13.25 2.16
N ASN A 234 -22.48 12.07 2.31
CA ASN A 234 -22.92 11.07 3.28
C ASN A 234 -22.19 11.29 4.62
N SER A 235 -22.86 10.98 5.73
CA SER A 235 -22.17 10.92 7.03
C SER A 235 -21.16 9.79 7.06
N ALA A 236 -20.13 9.91 7.91
CA ALA A 236 -19.08 8.91 8.06
C ALA A 236 -19.61 7.51 8.44
N ASP A 237 -20.72 7.46 9.20
CA ASP A 237 -21.40 6.21 9.55
C ASP A 237 -22.46 5.75 8.53
N ASN A 238 -22.59 6.49 7.43
CA ASN A 238 -23.54 6.28 6.33
C ASN A 238 -24.99 6.13 6.80
N LYS A 239 -25.37 6.82 7.89
CA LYS A 239 -26.75 6.85 8.41
C LYS A 239 -27.53 8.09 7.99
N SER A 240 -26.87 9.10 7.45
CA SER A 240 -27.52 10.29 6.94
C SER A 240 -26.83 10.80 5.68
N ARG A 241 -27.58 11.53 4.85
CA ARG A 241 -27.07 12.29 3.71
C ARG A 241 -27.48 13.75 3.83
N THR A 242 -26.53 14.65 3.66
CA THR A 242 -26.77 16.08 3.56
C THR A 242 -26.73 16.51 2.10
N TYR A 243 -27.82 17.10 1.63
CA TYR A 243 -27.95 17.69 0.29
C TYR A 243 -27.70 19.19 0.37
N PHE A 244 -26.85 19.71 -0.50
CA PHE A 244 -26.53 21.14 -0.60
C PHE A 244 -27.18 21.73 -1.85
N PHE A 245 -28.15 22.61 -1.64
CA PHE A 245 -28.95 23.23 -2.70
C PHE A 245 -28.48 24.65 -2.99
N LYS A 246 -28.54 25.04 -4.26
CA LYS A 246 -28.23 26.41 -4.69
C LYS A 246 -29.31 27.36 -4.17
N LYS A 247 -28.90 28.43 -3.49
CA LYS A 247 -29.79 29.44 -2.91
C LYS A 247 -29.94 30.66 -3.80
N GLN A 248 -28.82 31.34 -4.07
CA GLN A 248 -28.77 32.55 -4.88
C GLN A 248 -27.35 32.74 -5.43
N VAL A 249 -27.26 33.44 -6.56
CA VAL A 249 -25.98 33.86 -7.16
C VAL A 249 -25.38 35.01 -6.37
N GLU A 250 -24.11 34.89 -6.02
CA GLU A 250 -23.32 35.88 -5.29
C GLU A 250 -22.33 36.57 -6.24
N ASP A 251 -22.29 37.89 -6.22
CA ASP A 251 -21.40 38.67 -7.09
C ASP A 251 -20.02 38.86 -6.44
N LEU A 252 -19.02 38.14 -6.95
CA LEU A 252 -17.63 38.23 -6.51
C LEU A 252 -16.77 39.21 -7.33
N SER A 253 -17.38 40.01 -8.22
CA SER A 253 -16.68 41.02 -9.03
C SER A 253 -15.76 41.95 -8.23
N PRO A 254 -16.12 42.40 -7.00
CA PRO A 254 -15.23 43.26 -6.19
C PRO A 254 -13.88 42.61 -5.85
N PHE A 255 -13.77 41.29 -5.87
CA PHE A 255 -12.56 40.56 -5.52
C PHE A 255 -11.78 40.02 -6.73
N ILE A 256 -12.35 40.08 -7.93
CA ILE A 256 -11.79 39.50 -9.16
C ILE A 256 -11.14 40.60 -9.99
N LYS A 257 -9.79 40.63 -9.99
CA LYS A 257 -8.99 41.59 -10.79
C LYS A 257 -8.83 41.16 -12.24
N THR A 258 -8.91 39.85 -12.49
CA THR A 258 -8.77 39.24 -13.80
C THR A 258 -9.48 37.89 -13.80
N VAL A 259 -10.01 37.51 -14.96
CA VAL A 259 -10.58 36.19 -15.23
C VAL A 259 -9.57 35.25 -15.88
N ALA A 260 -8.45 35.78 -16.36
CA ALA A 260 -7.36 34.98 -16.91
C ALA A 260 -6.66 34.15 -15.79
N PRO A 261 -5.97 33.05 -16.16
CA PRO A 261 -5.19 32.25 -15.22
C PRO A 261 -4.26 33.12 -14.38
N SER A 262 -4.33 32.99 -13.06
CA SER A 262 -3.63 33.87 -12.13
C SER A 262 -3.19 33.17 -10.85
N TYR A 263 -2.04 33.61 -10.31
CA TYR A 263 -1.52 33.17 -9.02
C TYR A 263 -2.48 33.45 -7.85
N TYR A 264 -3.47 34.35 -8.00
CA TYR A 264 -4.53 34.54 -7.00
C TYR A 264 -5.43 33.31 -6.83
N ASN A 265 -5.48 32.43 -7.81
CA ASN A 265 -6.46 31.34 -7.85
C ASN A 265 -5.89 29.99 -7.38
N TYR A 266 -4.58 29.87 -7.18
CA TYR A 266 -3.95 28.61 -6.81
C TYR A 266 -4.24 28.22 -5.35
N SER A 267 -4.80 27.04 -5.11
CA SER A 267 -5.12 26.54 -3.76
C SER A 267 -4.70 25.10 -3.49
N SER A 268 -4.10 24.41 -4.46
CA SER A 268 -3.69 23.02 -4.28
C SER A 268 -2.59 22.91 -3.21
N VAL A 269 -2.68 21.88 -2.37
CA VAL A 269 -1.62 21.54 -1.41
C VAL A 269 -0.70 20.54 -2.10
N PHE A 270 0.55 20.93 -2.33
CA PHE A 270 1.49 20.11 -3.08
C PHE A 270 1.82 18.79 -2.38
N TYR A 271 2.08 18.84 -1.08
CA TYR A 271 2.39 17.67 -0.27
C TYR A 271 1.74 17.73 1.12
N ASP A 272 0.91 16.72 1.39
CA ASP A 272 0.30 16.44 2.70
C ASP A 272 -0.05 14.95 2.79
N ASN A 273 0.94 14.12 3.12
CA ASN A 273 0.74 12.67 3.15
C ASN A 273 -0.22 12.22 4.26
N VAL A 274 -0.49 13.07 5.27
CA VAL A 274 -1.39 12.76 6.38
C VAL A 274 -2.85 12.91 5.95
N ASN A 275 -3.22 14.03 5.33
CA ASN A 275 -4.62 14.32 4.99
C ASN A 275 -4.95 14.11 3.51
N ASN A 276 -3.98 14.06 2.61
CA ASN A 276 -4.20 13.72 1.21
C ASN A 276 -3.03 12.89 0.68
N PRO A 277 -2.93 11.62 1.12
CA PRO A 277 -1.92 10.72 0.59
C PRO A 277 -2.06 10.64 -0.93
N SER A 278 -0.92 10.53 -1.60
CA SER A 278 -0.87 10.34 -3.04
C SER A 278 -1.57 9.06 -3.46
N GLU A 279 -1.78 8.83 -4.77
CA GLU A 279 -2.34 7.55 -5.22
C GLU A 279 -1.49 6.35 -4.74
N ASN A 280 -0.17 6.47 -4.78
CA ASN A 280 0.76 5.48 -4.25
C ASN A 280 0.63 5.35 -2.72
N GLY A 281 0.53 6.48 -2.01
CA GLY A 281 0.30 6.52 -0.57
C GLY A 281 -1.03 5.89 -0.17
N ARG A 282 -2.11 6.13 -0.92
CA ARG A 282 -3.43 5.51 -0.73
C ARG A 282 -3.39 4.02 -1.01
N LYS A 283 -2.78 3.61 -2.11
CA LYS A 283 -2.60 2.19 -2.45
C LYS A 283 -1.81 1.49 -1.34
N TYR A 284 -0.72 2.09 -0.89
CA TYR A 284 0.08 1.58 0.20
C TYR A 284 -0.70 1.53 1.54
N ILE A 285 -1.46 2.58 1.90
CA ILE A 285 -2.34 2.61 3.09
C ILE A 285 -3.40 1.50 3.01
N TYR A 286 -4.01 1.33 1.83
CA TYR A 286 -5.01 0.32 1.56
C TYR A 286 -4.44 -1.10 1.63
N ASP A 287 -3.33 -1.35 0.93
CA ASP A 287 -2.63 -2.64 0.90
C ASP A 287 -2.20 -3.08 2.32
N ASN A 288 -1.82 -2.12 3.17
CA ASN A 288 -1.37 -2.36 4.54
C ASN A 288 -2.44 -2.08 5.63
N ASN A 289 -3.71 -1.89 5.25
CA ASN A 289 -4.83 -1.66 6.18
C ASN A 289 -4.59 -0.56 7.25
N ILE A 290 -3.91 0.53 6.88
CA ILE A 290 -3.65 1.65 7.80
C ILE A 290 -4.92 2.48 7.97
N SER A 291 -5.35 2.73 9.21
CA SER A 291 -6.67 3.30 9.55
C SER A 291 -6.82 4.83 9.36
N ASN A 292 -5.86 5.50 8.74
CA ASN A 292 -5.86 6.96 8.61
C ASN A 292 -6.60 7.39 7.34
N LEU A 293 -7.92 7.59 7.44
CA LEU A 293 -8.67 8.27 6.39
C LEU A 293 -8.46 9.79 6.50
N PRO A 294 -8.24 10.49 5.36
CA PRO A 294 -8.23 11.94 5.25
C PRO A 294 -9.37 12.64 6.00
N ASP A 295 -9.03 13.63 6.84
CA ASP A 295 -10.02 14.62 7.28
C ASP A 295 -10.17 15.67 6.17
N LYS A 296 -11.30 15.58 5.45
CA LYS A 296 -11.64 16.46 4.32
C LYS A 296 -11.69 17.93 4.75
N GLU A 297 -12.14 18.22 5.96
CA GLU A 297 -12.20 19.60 6.48
C GLU A 297 -10.81 20.13 6.76
N VAL A 298 -9.94 19.34 7.40
CA VAL A 298 -8.53 19.72 7.64
C VAL A 298 -7.81 20.00 6.33
N TYR A 299 -8.01 19.15 5.30
CA TYR A 299 -7.41 19.37 4.00
C TYR A 299 -7.91 20.66 3.34
N LYS A 300 -9.23 20.92 3.37
CA LYS A 300 -9.82 22.17 2.86
C LYS A 300 -9.24 23.40 3.58
N GLN A 301 -9.03 23.33 4.89
CA GLN A 301 -8.38 24.43 5.64
C GLN A 301 -6.94 24.69 5.15
N LYS A 302 -6.17 23.64 4.86
CA LYS A 302 -4.81 23.80 4.29
C LYS A 302 -4.83 24.42 2.90
N GLN A 303 -5.80 24.06 2.05
CA GLN A 303 -5.96 24.71 0.74
C GLN A 303 -6.26 26.21 0.87
N ILE A 304 -7.14 26.58 1.81
CA ILE A 304 -7.44 27.98 2.15
C ILE A 304 -6.18 28.70 2.63
N GLU A 305 -5.37 28.05 3.47
CA GLU A 305 -4.11 28.60 3.98
C GLU A 305 -3.10 28.85 2.85
N VAL A 306 -2.86 27.88 1.98
CA VAL A 306 -1.96 28.00 0.82
C VAL A 306 -2.40 29.15 -0.10
N ASN A 307 -3.68 29.19 -0.47
CA ASN A 307 -4.20 30.27 -1.31
C ASN A 307 -4.09 31.62 -0.60
N GLY A 308 -4.43 31.68 0.70
CA GLY A 308 -4.33 32.88 1.51
C GLY A 308 -2.89 33.42 1.64
N ASN A 309 -1.92 32.54 1.88
CA ASN A 309 -0.49 32.88 1.94
C ASN A 309 0.02 33.41 0.60
N THR A 310 -0.33 32.72 -0.49
CA THR A 310 0.02 33.13 -1.86
C THR A 310 -0.50 34.54 -2.15
N ILE A 311 -1.78 34.80 -1.87
CA ILE A 311 -2.42 36.11 -2.06
C ILE A 311 -1.77 37.19 -1.20
N ARG A 312 -1.47 36.91 0.08
CA ARG A 312 -0.79 37.85 0.99
C ARG A 312 0.57 38.26 0.43
N LEU A 313 1.37 37.30 -0.04
CA LEU A 313 2.69 37.55 -0.60
C LEU A 313 2.60 38.44 -1.85
N ILE A 314 1.79 38.07 -2.84
CA ILE A 314 1.71 38.83 -4.10
C ILE A 314 1.02 40.19 -3.92
N THR A 315 0.06 40.31 -3.01
CA THR A 315 -0.64 41.60 -2.74
C THR A 315 0.26 42.59 -2.00
N SER A 316 1.19 42.11 -1.17
CA SER A 316 2.18 42.96 -0.51
C SER A 316 3.10 43.70 -1.50
N LYS A 317 3.23 43.18 -2.73
CA LYS A 317 4.17 43.64 -3.77
C LYS A 317 5.63 43.68 -3.28
N ASP A 318 5.97 42.87 -2.28
CA ASP A 318 7.35 42.71 -1.82
C ASP A 318 8.08 41.70 -2.71
N SER A 319 8.77 42.21 -3.74
CA SER A 319 9.56 41.38 -4.65
C SER A 319 10.70 40.65 -3.94
N LYS A 320 11.23 41.19 -2.83
CA LYS A 320 12.32 40.55 -2.08
C LYS A 320 11.83 39.35 -1.29
N ALA A 321 10.64 39.45 -0.70
CA ALA A 321 10.02 38.33 0.00
C ALA A 321 9.74 37.16 -0.97
N LEU A 322 9.23 37.46 -2.18
CA LEU A 322 9.07 36.48 -3.24
C LEU A 322 10.42 35.85 -3.63
N GLU A 323 11.43 36.65 -3.96
CA GLU A 323 12.75 36.15 -4.32
C GLU A 323 13.38 35.27 -3.23
N GLN A 324 13.20 35.63 -1.95
CA GLN A 324 13.72 34.84 -0.84
C GLN A 324 13.00 33.48 -0.73
N LEU A 325 11.68 33.44 -0.87
CA LEU A 325 10.91 32.20 -0.90
C LEU A 325 11.38 31.26 -2.03
N LEU A 326 11.49 31.79 -3.24
CA LEU A 326 11.96 31.02 -4.41
C LEU A 326 13.41 30.54 -4.24
N LYS A 327 14.26 31.33 -3.59
CA LYS A 327 15.64 30.97 -3.25
C LYS A 327 15.69 29.82 -2.24
N ASP A 328 14.86 29.84 -1.21
CA ASP A 328 14.78 28.79 -0.22
C ASP A 328 14.25 27.49 -0.83
N PHE A 329 13.26 27.57 -1.71
CA PHE A 329 12.80 26.44 -2.51
C PHE A 329 13.92 25.81 -3.33
N LEU A 330 14.63 26.57 -4.17
CA LEU A 330 15.70 26.03 -5.02
C LEU A 330 16.88 25.48 -4.20
N ARG A 331 17.12 26.01 -2.99
CA ARG A 331 18.09 25.46 -2.04
C ARG A 331 17.65 24.06 -1.57
N ILE A 332 16.38 23.89 -1.22
CA ILE A 332 15.80 22.59 -0.83
C ILE A 332 15.83 21.62 -2.01
N SER A 333 15.41 22.04 -3.20
CA SER A 333 15.45 21.24 -4.43
C SER A 333 16.86 20.73 -4.71
N LYS A 334 17.89 21.57 -4.50
CA LYS A 334 19.29 21.17 -4.64
C LYS A 334 19.72 20.15 -3.58
N GLU A 335 19.30 20.32 -2.33
CA GLU A 335 19.57 19.35 -1.25
C GLU A 335 18.93 17.98 -1.56
N PHE A 336 17.73 18.00 -2.15
CA PHE A 336 16.98 16.82 -2.57
C PHE A 336 17.38 16.29 -3.96
N GLY A 337 18.35 16.93 -4.62
CA GLY A 337 18.85 16.50 -5.93
C GLY A 337 17.80 16.55 -7.05
N ILE A 338 16.81 17.45 -6.96
CA ILE A 338 15.77 17.61 -7.98
C ILE A 338 16.36 18.27 -9.22
N VAL A 339 16.08 17.70 -10.38
CA VAL A 339 16.57 18.20 -11.66
C VAL A 339 15.79 19.45 -12.09
N THR A 340 16.51 20.55 -12.35
CA THR A 340 15.96 21.82 -12.81
C THR A 340 17.04 22.71 -13.42
N ASN A 341 16.64 23.64 -14.30
CA ASN A 341 17.45 24.77 -14.76
C ASN A 341 16.94 26.14 -14.25
N LEU A 342 15.99 26.16 -13.31
CA LEU A 342 15.47 27.39 -12.73
C LEU A 342 16.54 28.13 -11.94
N ASN A 343 16.46 29.46 -11.96
CA ASN A 343 17.20 30.32 -11.04
C ASN A 343 16.28 31.40 -10.49
N VAL A 344 16.63 31.93 -9.33
CA VAL A 344 15.78 32.86 -8.56
C VAL A 344 15.40 34.09 -9.37
N LYS A 345 16.34 34.66 -10.14
CA LYS A 345 16.14 35.92 -10.86
C LYS A 345 15.15 35.75 -12.02
N ASP A 346 15.36 34.73 -12.84
CA ASP A 346 14.48 34.51 -13.99
C ASP A 346 13.12 34.02 -13.52
N TRP A 347 13.07 33.12 -12.53
CA TRP A 347 11.82 32.62 -11.99
C TRP A 347 11.00 33.73 -11.30
N SER A 348 11.63 34.61 -10.52
CA SER A 348 10.91 35.75 -9.92
C SER A 348 10.39 36.71 -10.99
N ALA A 349 11.14 36.92 -12.08
CA ALA A 349 10.71 37.77 -13.20
C ALA A 349 9.50 37.20 -13.96
N MET A 350 9.37 35.87 -14.07
CA MET A 350 8.21 35.18 -14.66
C MET A 350 6.92 35.38 -13.84
N VAL A 351 7.07 35.53 -12.52
CA VAL A 351 5.94 35.60 -11.57
C VAL A 351 5.56 37.06 -11.28
N TYR A 352 6.55 37.94 -11.14
CA TYR A 352 6.36 39.27 -10.59
C TYR A 352 5.75 40.24 -11.61
N HIS A 353 4.42 40.24 -11.69
CA HIS A 353 3.62 41.12 -12.53
C HIS A 353 2.56 41.85 -11.68
N PRO A 354 2.95 42.93 -10.96
CA PRO A 354 2.22 43.46 -9.79
C PRO A 354 0.85 44.10 -10.09
N GLU A 355 0.45 44.20 -11.35
CA GLU A 355 -0.88 44.68 -11.75
C GLU A 355 -1.95 43.61 -11.47
N LYS A 356 -1.76 42.40 -12.01
CA LYS A 356 -2.77 41.33 -11.99
C LYS A 356 -2.24 39.96 -11.57
N PHE A 357 -0.92 39.74 -11.56
CA PHE A 357 -0.31 38.42 -11.32
C PHE A 357 -0.94 37.31 -12.16
N GLU A 358 -1.21 37.60 -13.44
CA GLU A 358 -1.59 36.60 -14.43
C GLU A 358 -0.41 35.67 -14.72
N VAL A 359 -0.69 34.39 -14.93
CA VAL A 359 0.31 33.40 -15.34
C VAL A 359 0.58 33.61 -16.83
N LYS A 360 1.74 34.22 -17.13
CA LYS A 360 2.13 34.55 -18.51
C LYS A 360 3.10 33.55 -19.14
N GLN A 361 3.75 32.73 -18.32
CA GLN A 361 4.71 31.74 -18.76
C GLN A 361 4.56 30.47 -17.93
N PHE A 362 4.80 29.32 -18.55
CA PHE A 362 4.68 28.01 -17.91
C PHE A 362 6.03 27.30 -17.84
N ILE A 363 6.28 26.57 -16.75
CA ILE A 363 7.53 25.80 -16.58
C ILE A 363 7.27 24.36 -17.03
N MET A 364 8.20 23.77 -17.77
CA MET A 364 8.08 22.39 -18.23
C MET A 364 8.20 21.40 -17.05
N LEU A 365 7.47 20.29 -17.13
CA LEU A 365 7.55 19.20 -16.15
C LEU A 365 8.87 18.43 -16.22
N TYR A 366 9.51 18.45 -17.39
CA TYR A 366 10.77 17.76 -17.66
C TYR A 366 11.55 18.44 -18.78
N LYS A 367 12.81 18.05 -18.95
CA LYS A 367 13.63 18.49 -20.08
C LYS A 367 13.33 17.61 -21.30
N PRO A 368 12.83 18.15 -22.42
CA PRO A 368 12.64 17.39 -23.65
C PRO A 368 13.96 16.81 -24.18
N ASP A 369 13.86 15.69 -24.90
CA ASP A 369 15.00 15.10 -25.61
C ASP A 369 15.52 16.07 -26.68
N SER A 370 16.79 15.96 -27.02
CA SER A 370 17.42 16.84 -28.01
C SER A 370 16.72 16.71 -29.36
N GLY A 371 16.08 17.79 -29.83
CA GLY A 371 15.38 17.83 -31.11
C GLY A 371 13.92 17.37 -31.05
N THR A 372 13.35 17.15 -29.86
CA THR A 372 11.91 16.89 -29.67
C THR A 372 11.21 18.10 -29.03
N ASP A 373 9.98 18.36 -29.46
CA ASP A 373 9.13 19.36 -28.82
C ASP A 373 8.66 18.88 -27.43
N TYR A 374 8.42 19.84 -26.53
CA TYR A 374 7.85 19.54 -25.21
C TYR A 374 6.40 19.08 -25.37
N ASP A 375 6.11 17.88 -24.88
CA ASP A 375 4.76 17.35 -24.79
C ASP A 375 4.33 17.29 -23.31
N PRO A 376 3.40 18.14 -22.87
CA PRO A 376 2.93 18.15 -21.49
C PRO A 376 2.17 16.86 -21.11
N ASN A 377 1.69 16.07 -22.08
CA ASN A 377 0.96 14.82 -21.84
C ASN A 377 1.88 13.58 -21.77
N LYS A 378 3.16 13.75 -22.08
CA LYS A 378 4.14 12.66 -22.10
C LYS A 378 4.93 12.63 -20.80
N ALA A 379 5.07 11.44 -20.22
CA ALA A 379 5.96 11.23 -19.09
C ALA A 379 7.45 11.23 -19.52
N PRO A 380 8.37 11.65 -18.63
CA PRO A 380 9.81 11.63 -18.92
C PRO A 380 10.29 10.20 -19.23
N THR A 381 10.89 9.99 -20.41
CA THR A 381 11.29 8.71 -21.02
C THR A 381 12.27 7.86 -20.20
N GLU A 382 12.92 8.43 -19.18
CA GLU A 382 13.98 7.77 -18.39
C GLU A 382 13.70 7.65 -16.89
N ARG A 383 12.55 8.13 -16.38
CA ARG A 383 12.31 8.20 -14.92
C ARG A 383 11.03 7.54 -14.42
N TYR A 384 10.06 7.29 -15.30
CA TYR A 384 8.74 6.82 -14.92
C TYR A 384 8.37 5.57 -15.71
N ASN A 385 8.07 4.48 -15.00
CA ASN A 385 7.38 3.35 -15.61
C ASN A 385 5.93 3.78 -15.90
N ASP A 386 5.63 4.03 -17.17
CA ASP A 386 4.31 3.94 -17.81
C ASP A 386 3.10 4.52 -17.04
N TYR A 387 3.24 5.75 -16.52
CA TYR A 387 2.09 6.57 -16.11
C TYR A 387 1.95 7.73 -17.08
N GLU A 388 0.81 7.82 -17.76
CA GLU A 388 0.39 9.05 -18.44
C GLU A 388 0.27 10.15 -17.39
N VAL A 389 1.24 11.06 -17.34
CA VAL A 389 1.03 12.38 -16.73
C VAL A 389 0.17 13.14 -17.71
N ALA A 390 -1.11 12.80 -17.77
CA ALA A 390 -2.05 13.55 -18.58
C ALA A 390 -2.22 14.90 -17.88
N VAL A 391 -1.49 15.91 -18.35
CA VAL A 391 -1.88 17.31 -18.17
C VAL A 391 -3.11 17.48 -19.06
N THR A 392 -4.23 16.89 -18.67
CA THR A 392 -5.50 17.10 -19.35
C THR A 392 -5.86 18.56 -19.08
N VAL A 393 -5.39 19.44 -19.96
CA VAL A 393 -6.09 20.67 -20.28
C VAL A 393 -7.37 20.16 -20.90
N ASP A 394 -8.39 19.95 -20.07
CA ASP A 394 -9.64 19.34 -20.51
C ASP A 394 -10.29 20.30 -21.52
N SER A 395 -10.01 20.07 -22.80
CA SER A 395 -10.68 20.75 -23.91
C SER A 395 -11.96 20.02 -24.28
N THR A 396 -12.40 19.00 -23.51
CA THR A 396 -13.74 18.45 -23.63
C THR A 396 -14.76 19.30 -22.87
N ALA A 397 -14.81 20.58 -23.23
CA ALA A 397 -16.11 21.14 -23.54
C ALA A 397 -16.64 20.31 -24.72
N ALA A 398 -17.28 19.18 -24.42
CA ALA A 398 -17.95 18.35 -25.39
C ALA A 398 -18.89 19.25 -26.19
N TYR A 399 -18.48 19.58 -27.41
CA TYR A 399 -19.40 20.04 -28.42
C TYR A 399 -20.32 18.85 -28.69
N GLU A 400 -21.50 18.90 -28.06
CA GLU A 400 -22.63 17.95 -28.08
C GLU A 400 -22.64 16.87 -26.98
N ASP A 401 -22.95 17.26 -25.74
CA ASP A 401 -23.41 16.32 -24.70
C ASP A 401 -24.89 15.98 -24.90
N ASN A 402 -25.11 14.98 -25.74
CA ASN A 402 -26.39 14.35 -25.97
C ASN A 402 -26.61 13.28 -24.89
N TYR A 403 -27.47 13.51 -23.89
CA TYR A 403 -27.81 12.47 -22.92
C TYR A 403 -29.17 11.83 -23.19
N LEU A 404 -29.23 10.52 -22.94
CA LEU A 404 -30.43 9.70 -23.02
C LEU A 404 -31.28 9.94 -21.78
N ALA A 405 -32.43 10.60 -21.96
CA ALA A 405 -33.43 10.69 -20.90
C ALA A 405 -33.99 9.30 -20.59
N ALA A 406 -34.53 9.10 -19.38
CA ALA A 406 -35.07 7.82 -18.91
C ALA A 406 -36.21 7.24 -19.78
N ASN A 407 -36.71 8.02 -20.74
CA ASN A 407 -37.73 7.65 -21.73
C ASN A 407 -37.15 7.22 -23.10
N GLY A 408 -35.83 7.23 -23.31
CA GLY A 408 -35.20 6.82 -24.56
C GLY A 408 -34.94 7.96 -25.57
N GLU A 409 -35.26 9.22 -25.24
CA GLU A 409 -35.00 10.37 -26.13
C GLU A 409 -33.63 10.99 -25.87
N ILE A 410 -32.95 11.39 -26.95
CA ILE A 410 -31.69 12.13 -26.90
C ILE A 410 -32.01 13.61 -26.68
N HIS A 411 -31.71 14.13 -25.48
CA HIS A 411 -31.76 15.56 -25.22
C HIS A 411 -30.48 16.22 -25.73
N LYS A 412 -30.62 17.10 -26.72
CA LYS A 412 -29.55 18.01 -27.15
C LYS A 412 -29.38 19.12 -26.12
N ASP A 413 -28.17 19.29 -25.60
CA ASP A 413 -27.83 20.48 -24.83
C ASP A 413 -28.17 21.74 -25.65
N THR A 414 -28.98 22.61 -25.04
CA THR A 414 -29.57 23.78 -25.71
C THR A 414 -28.72 25.04 -25.55
N ILE A 415 -27.68 25.00 -24.73
CA ILE A 415 -26.85 26.16 -24.37
C ILE A 415 -25.49 26.02 -25.03
N ASN A 416 -25.12 26.99 -25.87
CA ASN A 416 -23.82 27.02 -26.54
C ASN A 416 -22.85 27.91 -25.76
N ILE A 417 -21.56 27.56 -25.72
CA ILE A 417 -20.55 28.43 -25.09
C ILE A 417 -20.53 29.85 -25.69
N ARG A 418 -20.89 30.00 -26.98
CA ARG A 418 -21.05 31.30 -27.66
C ARG A 418 -22.10 32.21 -27.03
N ASP A 419 -23.03 31.65 -26.26
CA ASP A 419 -24.01 32.43 -25.50
C ASP A 419 -23.36 33.18 -24.33
N PHE A 420 -22.25 32.66 -23.80
CA PHE A 420 -21.48 33.26 -22.71
C PHE A 420 -20.28 34.05 -23.23
N ASN A 421 -19.61 33.54 -24.27
CA ASN A 421 -18.50 34.19 -24.94
C ASN A 421 -18.70 34.25 -26.47
N PRO A 422 -19.28 35.35 -26.99
CA PRO A 422 -19.47 35.52 -28.44
C PRO A 422 -18.17 35.58 -29.26
N ASN A 423 -17.03 35.81 -28.60
CA ASN A 423 -15.73 35.94 -29.25
C ASN A 423 -14.84 34.70 -29.08
N VAL A 424 -15.34 33.60 -28.53
CA VAL A 424 -14.56 32.38 -28.23
C VAL A 424 -13.71 31.91 -29.43
N ASP A 425 -14.28 31.93 -30.65
CA ASP A 425 -13.59 31.51 -31.88
C ASP A 425 -12.46 32.47 -32.32
N ARG A 426 -12.41 33.69 -31.77
CA ARG A 426 -11.39 34.72 -32.06
C ARG A 426 -10.33 34.81 -30.96
N GLU A 427 -10.62 34.25 -29.79
CA GLU A 427 -9.71 34.20 -28.66
C GLU A 427 -8.75 33.01 -28.79
N ILE A 428 -7.63 33.08 -28.07
CA ILE A 428 -6.68 31.95 -28.03
C ILE A 428 -7.23 30.94 -27.02
N ALA A 429 -7.45 29.71 -27.46
CA ALA A 429 -7.88 28.63 -26.57
C ALA A 429 -6.87 28.40 -25.43
N PRO A 430 -7.29 28.01 -24.22
CA PRO A 430 -6.39 27.77 -23.09
C PRO A 430 -5.23 26.82 -23.41
N GLU A 431 -5.49 25.75 -24.17
CA GLU A 431 -4.47 24.80 -24.60
C GLU A 431 -3.41 25.46 -25.51
N ASP A 432 -3.84 26.29 -26.46
CA ASP A 432 -2.94 27.06 -27.34
C ASP A 432 -2.20 28.15 -26.56
N TYR A 433 -2.87 28.79 -25.60
CA TYR A 433 -2.26 29.77 -24.72
C TYR A 433 -1.15 29.12 -23.89
N PHE A 434 -1.40 27.95 -23.31
CA PHE A 434 -0.39 27.18 -22.60
C PHE A 434 0.80 26.86 -23.52
N LYS A 435 0.55 26.19 -24.67
CA LYS A 435 1.60 25.78 -25.63
C LYS A 435 2.46 26.94 -26.10
N ARG A 436 1.87 28.11 -26.39
CA ARG A 436 2.60 29.31 -26.85
C ARG A 436 3.43 29.99 -25.77
N ASN A 437 3.09 29.76 -24.49
CA ASN A 437 3.71 30.41 -23.35
C ASN A 437 4.56 29.46 -22.49
N VAL A 438 4.81 28.22 -22.94
CA VAL A 438 5.79 27.33 -22.30
C VAL A 438 7.18 27.96 -22.41
N SER A 439 7.85 28.12 -21.26
CA SER A 439 9.21 28.62 -21.17
C SER A 439 10.24 27.52 -21.45
N HIS A 440 11.51 27.90 -21.59
CA HIS A 440 12.62 26.95 -21.68
C HIS A 440 13.07 26.39 -20.31
N PHE A 441 12.40 26.80 -19.22
CA PHE A 441 12.67 26.31 -17.88
C PHE A 441 11.94 24.99 -17.61
N TYR A 442 12.56 24.12 -16.82
CA TYR A 442 11.96 22.87 -16.37
C TYR A 442 12.21 22.64 -14.87
N TYR A 443 11.27 21.94 -14.24
CA TYR A 443 11.39 21.49 -12.86
C TYR A 443 10.67 20.16 -12.66
N TYR A 444 11.39 19.16 -12.16
CA TYR A 444 10.87 17.79 -12.02
C TYR A 444 10.05 17.66 -10.73
N THR A 445 8.82 18.19 -10.76
CA THR A 445 7.91 18.23 -9.61
C THR A 445 7.51 16.85 -9.11
N GLN A 446 7.37 15.87 -10.00
CA GLN A 446 7.02 14.52 -9.62
C GLN A 446 8.18 13.80 -8.88
N ASP A 447 9.44 14.10 -9.20
CA ASP A 447 10.60 13.56 -8.47
C ASP A 447 10.63 14.09 -7.03
N LEU A 448 10.31 15.38 -6.85
CA LEU A 448 10.19 15.99 -5.53
C LEU A 448 9.08 15.31 -4.73
N LYS A 449 7.92 15.12 -5.36
CA LYS A 449 6.78 14.47 -4.73
C LYS A 449 7.10 13.04 -4.30
N ASN A 450 7.69 12.23 -5.20
CA ASN A 450 8.12 10.87 -4.91
C ASN A 450 9.13 10.80 -3.77
N LEU A 451 10.10 11.72 -3.71
CA LEU A 451 11.06 11.77 -2.61
C LEU A 451 10.38 12.00 -1.28
N LEU A 452 9.47 12.97 -1.19
CA LEU A 452 8.73 13.25 0.04
C LEU A 452 7.87 12.03 0.43
N GLU A 453 7.12 11.45 -0.52
CA GLU A 453 6.30 10.25 -0.32
C GLU A 453 7.12 9.06 0.20
N ASN A 454 8.26 8.78 -0.42
CA ASN A 454 9.12 7.67 -0.01
C ASN A 454 9.72 7.91 1.37
N VAL A 455 10.19 9.11 1.69
CA VAL A 455 10.71 9.44 3.02
C VAL A 455 9.66 9.13 4.10
N ASP A 456 8.43 9.63 3.95
CA ASP A 456 7.36 9.38 4.91
C ASP A 456 6.97 7.90 4.97
N THR A 457 6.86 7.22 3.82
CA THR A 457 6.50 5.80 3.74
C THR A 457 7.53 4.94 4.47
N ILE A 458 8.83 5.13 4.20
CA ILE A 458 9.90 4.33 4.82
C ILE A 458 9.95 4.53 6.34
N LYS A 459 9.61 5.73 6.83
CA LYS A 459 9.55 6.02 8.27
C LYS A 459 8.37 5.36 8.96
N THR A 460 7.21 5.39 8.32
CA THR A 460 5.92 4.99 8.91
C THR A 460 5.59 3.51 8.71
N ASP A 461 6.17 2.85 7.71
CA ASP A 461 5.83 1.49 7.33
C ASP A 461 6.03 0.43 8.42
N ASP A 462 5.23 -0.62 8.39
CA ASP A 462 5.47 -1.82 9.20
C ASP A 462 6.00 -2.95 8.33
N PHE A 463 7.25 -2.82 7.89
CA PHE A 463 7.94 -3.85 7.13
C PHE A 463 8.13 -5.16 7.91
N PHE A 464 7.83 -5.20 9.22
CA PHE A 464 8.05 -6.36 10.07
C PHE A 464 6.80 -7.21 10.22
N SER A 465 5.70 -6.65 10.71
CA SER A 465 4.55 -7.41 11.21
C SER A 465 3.96 -8.33 10.14
N ASP A 466 3.75 -7.84 8.92
CA ASP A 466 3.14 -8.64 7.86
C ASP A 466 4.13 -9.63 7.23
N SER A 467 5.37 -9.19 7.04
CA SER A 467 6.40 -9.98 6.37
C SER A 467 6.97 -11.12 7.22
N VAL A 468 7.08 -10.94 8.54
CA VAL A 468 7.74 -11.91 9.44
C VAL A 468 7.03 -13.27 9.45
N HIS A 469 5.72 -13.29 9.26
CA HIS A 469 4.93 -14.52 9.17
C HIS A 469 5.44 -15.47 8.08
N LEU A 470 5.73 -14.92 6.89
CA LEU A 470 6.21 -15.72 5.77
C LEU A 470 7.55 -16.38 6.10
N PHE A 471 8.49 -15.61 6.65
CA PHE A 471 9.83 -16.11 7.02
C PHE A 471 9.77 -17.16 8.14
N ILE A 472 8.88 -16.98 9.14
CA ILE A 472 8.66 -17.95 10.19
C ILE A 472 8.14 -19.28 9.62
N TRP A 473 7.19 -19.25 8.70
CA TRP A 473 6.66 -20.48 8.09
C TRP A 473 7.67 -21.18 7.17
N ILE A 474 8.46 -20.44 6.40
CA ILE A 474 9.57 -21.00 5.62
C ILE A 474 10.57 -21.68 6.56
N ALA A 475 10.96 -21.03 7.66
CA ALA A 475 11.86 -21.59 8.64
C ALA A 475 11.29 -22.85 9.32
N PHE A 476 10.01 -22.83 9.67
CA PHE A 476 9.31 -23.98 10.24
C PHE A 476 9.28 -25.16 9.27
N ALA A 477 8.89 -24.94 8.01
CA ALA A 477 8.78 -25.97 6.98
C ALA A 477 10.13 -26.66 6.70
N LEU A 478 11.21 -25.87 6.58
CA LEU A 478 12.55 -26.43 6.38
C LEU A 478 13.06 -27.15 7.64
N ALA A 479 12.80 -26.61 8.83
CA ALA A 479 13.23 -27.22 10.08
C ALA A 479 12.53 -28.56 10.34
N ILE A 480 11.23 -28.66 10.06
CA ILE A 480 10.48 -29.91 10.25
C ILE A 480 10.90 -30.98 9.24
N LEU A 481 11.25 -30.58 8.01
CA LEU A 481 11.78 -31.48 6.98
C LEU A 481 13.14 -32.06 7.39
N ILE A 482 14.05 -31.19 7.86
CA ILE A 482 15.37 -31.61 8.37
C ILE A 482 15.20 -32.52 9.58
N PHE A 483 14.34 -32.15 10.53
CA PHE A 483 14.06 -32.96 11.71
C PHE A 483 13.51 -34.34 11.34
N SER A 484 12.55 -34.40 10.42
CA SER A 484 11.95 -35.65 9.94
C SER A 484 12.99 -36.57 9.31
N PHE A 485 13.84 -36.03 8.42
CA PHE A 485 14.95 -36.76 7.81
C PHE A 485 15.94 -37.32 8.86
N ARG A 486 16.29 -36.51 9.86
CA ARG A 486 17.29 -36.88 10.88
C ARG A 486 16.79 -37.93 11.86
N VAL A 487 15.50 -37.89 12.20
CA VAL A 487 14.89 -38.84 13.12
C VAL A 487 14.70 -40.21 12.46
N THR A 488 14.23 -40.21 11.21
CA THR A 488 13.89 -41.40 10.43
C THR A 488 15.03 -41.74 9.46
N ASP A 489 14.78 -41.66 8.14
CA ASP A 489 15.74 -41.81 7.06
C ASP A 489 15.17 -41.20 5.76
N LEU A 490 16.00 -41.14 4.70
CA LEU A 490 15.57 -40.61 3.40
C LEU A 490 14.40 -41.41 2.82
N ARG A 491 14.43 -42.73 3.00
CA ARG A 491 13.43 -43.64 2.46
C ARG A 491 12.05 -43.38 3.07
N SER A 492 11.96 -43.27 4.39
CA SER A 492 10.71 -42.94 5.08
C SER A 492 10.19 -41.54 4.68
N LEU A 493 11.10 -40.56 4.55
CA LEU A 493 10.73 -39.22 4.12
C LEU A 493 10.11 -39.22 2.71
N LEU A 494 10.78 -39.84 1.73
CA LEU A 494 10.27 -39.93 0.36
C LEU A 494 8.93 -40.67 0.30
N PHE A 495 8.80 -41.80 1.00
CA PHE A 495 7.52 -42.51 1.05
C PHE A 495 6.43 -41.70 1.75
N SER A 496 6.75 -40.89 2.77
CA SER A 496 5.75 -40.04 3.40
C SER A 496 5.16 -39.00 2.46
N ILE A 497 5.98 -38.42 1.59
CA ILE A 497 5.52 -37.46 0.56
C ILE A 497 4.61 -38.17 -0.44
N ILE A 498 5.01 -39.35 -0.93
CA ILE A 498 4.21 -40.14 -1.86
C ILE A 498 2.88 -40.58 -1.20
N SER A 499 2.94 -41.10 0.03
CA SER A 499 1.75 -41.53 0.78
C SER A 499 0.80 -40.37 1.07
N ALA A 500 1.30 -39.18 1.41
CA ALA A 500 0.47 -38.00 1.59
C ALA A 500 -0.29 -37.65 0.29
N GLY A 501 0.38 -37.68 -0.87
CA GLY A 501 -0.24 -37.46 -2.17
C GLY A 501 -1.32 -38.50 -2.50
N VAL A 502 -1.06 -39.78 -2.23
CA VAL A 502 -2.04 -40.86 -2.42
C VAL A 502 -3.25 -40.69 -1.50
N ILE A 503 -3.04 -40.32 -0.23
CA ILE A 503 -4.13 -40.06 0.71
C ILE A 503 -5.01 -38.90 0.23
N ILE A 504 -4.41 -37.79 -0.21
CA ILE A 504 -5.15 -36.63 -0.76
C ILE A 504 -6.00 -37.06 -1.95
N LEU A 505 -5.43 -37.84 -2.87
CA LEU A 505 -6.15 -38.37 -4.03
C LEU A 505 -7.33 -39.26 -3.62
N LEU A 506 -7.12 -40.18 -2.68
CA LEU A 506 -8.17 -41.08 -2.20
C LEU A 506 -9.31 -40.32 -1.50
N VAL A 507 -8.99 -39.33 -0.67
CA VAL A 507 -10.00 -38.48 -0.01
C VAL A 507 -10.78 -37.67 -1.04
N THR A 508 -10.10 -37.13 -2.05
CA THR A 508 -10.74 -36.36 -3.13
C THR A 508 -11.70 -37.26 -3.92
N LEU A 509 -11.25 -38.44 -4.34
CA LEU A 509 -12.10 -39.42 -5.05
C LEU A 509 -13.30 -39.86 -4.20
N PHE A 510 -13.10 -40.08 -2.90
CA PHE A 510 -14.17 -40.39 -1.97
C PHE A 510 -15.21 -39.26 -1.91
N CYS A 511 -14.78 -38.01 -1.74
CA CYS A 511 -15.69 -36.86 -1.74
C CYS A 511 -16.46 -36.71 -3.06
N VAL A 512 -15.78 -36.86 -4.20
CA VAL A 512 -16.40 -36.80 -5.55
C VAL A 512 -17.42 -37.92 -5.74
N PHE A 513 -17.08 -39.15 -5.33
CA PHE A 513 -18.00 -40.29 -5.40
C PHE A 513 -19.28 -40.03 -4.59
N PHE A 514 -19.18 -39.55 -3.35
CA PHE A 514 -20.34 -39.24 -2.52
C PHE A 514 -21.15 -38.04 -3.04
N ALA A 515 -20.48 -37.06 -3.65
CA ALA A 515 -21.17 -35.94 -4.31
C ALA A 515 -22.01 -36.41 -5.50
N PHE A 516 -21.54 -37.42 -6.26
CA PHE A 516 -22.22 -37.94 -7.45
C PHE A 516 -23.29 -38.99 -7.12
N VAL A 517 -23.01 -39.90 -6.19
CA VAL A 517 -23.89 -41.04 -5.85
C VAL A 517 -24.95 -40.65 -4.82
N ALA A 518 -24.56 -39.94 -3.77
CA ALA A 518 -25.45 -39.60 -2.65
C ALA A 518 -25.94 -38.15 -2.69
N GLY A 519 -25.53 -37.37 -3.70
CA GLY A 519 -25.92 -35.97 -3.84
C GLY A 519 -25.36 -35.03 -2.78
N PHE A 520 -24.39 -35.47 -1.96
CA PHE A 520 -23.78 -34.65 -0.92
C PHE A 520 -22.82 -33.61 -1.52
N LYS A 521 -23.35 -32.45 -1.91
CA LYS A 521 -22.57 -31.30 -2.43
C LYS A 521 -22.24 -30.25 -1.36
N ASN A 522 -22.41 -30.59 -0.09
CA ASN A 522 -22.23 -29.65 1.01
C ASN A 522 -20.74 -29.50 1.38
N ALA A 523 -20.24 -28.27 1.42
CA ALA A 523 -18.87 -27.96 1.83
C ALA A 523 -18.52 -28.54 3.22
N PHE A 524 -19.48 -28.56 4.16
CA PHE A 524 -19.29 -29.15 5.48
C PHE A 524 -18.96 -30.65 5.42
N PHE A 525 -19.56 -31.41 4.51
CA PHE A 525 -19.27 -32.85 4.35
C PHE A 525 -17.80 -33.08 3.97
N ILE A 526 -17.28 -32.28 3.04
CA ILE A 526 -15.89 -32.34 2.60
C ILE A 526 -14.95 -32.00 3.77
N LEU A 527 -15.21 -30.88 4.46
CA LEU A 527 -14.39 -30.44 5.58
C LEU A 527 -14.35 -31.46 6.73
N TYR A 528 -15.49 -32.05 7.10
CA TYR A 528 -15.56 -33.07 8.15
C TYR A 528 -14.93 -34.40 7.73
N THR A 529 -14.97 -34.74 6.44
CA THR A 529 -14.27 -35.93 5.92
C THR A 529 -12.76 -35.73 6.03
N ILE A 530 -12.24 -34.58 5.61
CA ILE A 530 -10.81 -34.24 5.76
C ILE A 530 -10.42 -34.24 7.25
N LEU A 531 -11.26 -33.67 8.12
CA LEU A 531 -11.00 -33.64 9.56
C LEU A 531 -10.92 -35.05 10.13
N THR A 532 -11.86 -35.93 9.78
CA THR A 532 -11.91 -37.33 10.23
C THR A 532 -10.67 -38.09 9.79
N VAL A 533 -10.26 -37.94 8.53
CA VAL A 533 -9.02 -38.53 8.00
C VAL A 533 -7.80 -37.98 8.72
N GLY A 534 -7.76 -36.67 9.00
CA GLY A 534 -6.70 -36.03 9.79
C GLY A 534 -6.58 -36.63 11.20
N VAL A 535 -7.70 -36.83 11.90
CA VAL A 535 -7.71 -37.50 13.22
C VAL A 535 -7.18 -38.92 13.11
N ILE A 536 -7.62 -39.68 12.10
CA ILE A 536 -7.13 -41.05 11.87
C ILE A 536 -5.61 -41.05 11.66
N ILE A 537 -5.08 -40.15 10.83
CA ILE A 537 -3.64 -40.03 10.56
C ILE A 537 -2.86 -39.74 11.84
N LEU A 538 -3.33 -38.83 12.70
CA LEU A 538 -2.68 -38.50 13.96
C LEU A 538 -2.70 -39.66 14.98
N LEU A 539 -3.72 -40.53 14.92
CA LEU A 539 -3.86 -41.68 15.82
C LEU A 539 -3.08 -42.91 15.35
N ILE A 540 -2.91 -43.12 14.04
CA ILE A 540 -2.26 -44.31 13.47
C ILE A 540 -0.86 -44.58 14.07
N PRO A 541 0.05 -43.60 14.21
CA PRO A 541 1.35 -43.83 14.82
C PRO A 541 1.26 -44.41 16.24
N LEU A 542 0.30 -43.91 17.03
CA LEU A 542 0.10 -44.32 18.42
C LEU A 542 -0.41 -45.77 18.51
N ILE A 543 -1.25 -46.18 17.56
CA ILE A 543 -1.87 -47.52 17.53
C ILE A 543 -0.91 -48.58 16.96
N THR A 544 -0.13 -48.19 15.94
CA THR A 544 0.73 -49.11 15.18
C THR A 544 2.08 -49.39 15.84
N ILE A 545 2.43 -48.66 16.91
CA ILE A 545 3.69 -48.84 17.61
C ILE A 545 3.86 -50.28 18.13
N GLY A 546 4.95 -50.94 17.73
CA GLY A 546 5.25 -52.33 18.09
C GLY A 546 4.37 -53.39 17.42
N LYS A 547 3.42 -53.00 16.57
CA LYS A 547 2.50 -53.92 15.86
C LYS A 547 2.68 -53.92 14.35
N ALA A 548 3.10 -52.78 13.78
CA ALA A 548 3.36 -52.63 12.35
C ALA A 548 4.86 -52.58 12.05
N ARG A 549 5.21 -52.75 10.76
CA ARG A 549 6.58 -52.54 10.29
C ARG A 549 7.01 -51.10 10.59
N LYS A 550 8.24 -50.94 11.07
CA LYS A 550 8.81 -49.65 11.50
C LYS A 550 8.68 -48.55 10.44
N ILE A 551 8.85 -48.90 9.16
CA ILE A 551 8.70 -48.00 8.01
C ILE A 551 7.27 -47.47 7.81
N VAL A 552 6.24 -48.27 8.13
CA VAL A 552 4.85 -47.82 8.01
C VAL A 552 4.56 -46.79 9.10
N THR A 553 5.00 -47.08 10.33
CA THR A 553 4.84 -46.14 11.45
C THR A 553 5.64 -44.85 11.21
N SER A 554 6.86 -44.89 10.64
CA SER A 554 7.61 -43.67 10.31
C SER A 554 6.90 -42.79 9.29
N ILE A 555 6.27 -43.38 8.27
CA ILE A 555 5.50 -42.63 7.26
C ILE A 555 4.40 -41.80 7.93
N PHE A 556 3.53 -42.45 8.72
CA PHE A 556 2.45 -41.73 9.41
C PHE A 556 2.98 -40.75 10.47
N MET A 557 4.14 -41.02 11.07
CA MET A 557 4.77 -40.07 11.98
C MET A 557 5.18 -38.78 11.28
N ILE A 558 5.80 -38.87 10.11
CA ILE A 558 6.23 -37.71 9.34
C ILE A 558 5.01 -36.92 8.86
N ILE A 559 3.99 -37.61 8.33
CA ILE A 559 2.73 -36.98 7.91
C ILE A 559 2.07 -36.28 9.11
N SER A 560 2.09 -36.88 10.31
CA SER A 560 1.55 -36.24 11.51
C SER A 560 2.33 -34.98 11.89
N MET A 561 3.67 -35.01 11.86
CA MET A 561 4.51 -33.85 12.19
C MET A 561 4.32 -32.68 11.22
N VAL A 562 4.24 -32.96 9.92
CA VAL A 562 4.08 -31.93 8.87
C VAL A 562 2.62 -31.49 8.74
N GLY A 563 1.67 -32.41 8.89
CA GLY A 563 0.24 -32.18 8.71
C GLY A 563 -0.47 -31.57 9.92
N PHE A 564 0.11 -31.62 11.13
CA PHE A 564 -0.49 -31.03 12.31
C PHE A 564 -0.85 -29.52 12.19
N PRO A 565 0.02 -28.63 11.67
CA PRO A 565 -0.37 -27.23 11.47
C PRO A 565 -1.57 -27.09 10.51
N LEU A 566 -1.61 -27.89 9.44
CA LEU A 566 -2.75 -27.92 8.51
C LEU A 566 -4.01 -28.47 9.17
N PHE A 567 -3.88 -29.40 10.10
CA PHE A 567 -4.99 -29.94 10.89
C PHE A 567 -5.59 -28.87 11.81
N ILE A 568 -4.77 -28.07 12.50
CA ILE A 568 -5.26 -26.93 13.30
C ILE A 568 -5.90 -25.87 12.40
N TRP A 569 -5.26 -25.55 11.27
CA TRP A 569 -5.84 -24.62 10.29
C TRP A 569 -7.21 -25.08 9.78
N LEU A 570 -7.37 -26.38 9.53
CA LEU A 570 -8.67 -26.97 9.15
C LEU A 570 -9.73 -26.81 10.24
N ILE A 571 -9.37 -26.97 11.52
CA ILE A 571 -10.31 -26.72 12.64
C ILE A 571 -10.77 -25.26 12.64
N PHE A 572 -9.84 -24.31 12.49
CA PHE A 572 -10.19 -22.89 12.37
C PHE A 572 -11.04 -22.63 11.13
N GLY A 573 -10.74 -23.26 10.01
CA GLY A 573 -11.53 -23.18 8.78
C GLY A 573 -12.96 -23.68 8.96
N ILE A 574 -13.16 -24.82 9.65
CA ILE A 574 -14.50 -25.32 9.96
C ILE A 574 -15.27 -24.35 10.86
N VAL A 575 -14.63 -23.81 11.90
CA VAL A 575 -15.25 -22.80 12.78
C VAL A 575 -15.61 -21.54 12.00
N ASN A 576 -14.71 -21.08 11.11
CA ASN A 576 -14.93 -19.93 10.24
C ASN A 576 -16.16 -20.14 9.35
N GLU A 577 -16.22 -21.28 8.64
CA GLU A 577 -17.33 -21.61 7.76
C GLU A 577 -18.67 -21.69 8.51
N HIS A 578 -18.69 -22.22 9.73
CA HIS A 578 -19.90 -22.21 10.56
C HIS A 578 -20.33 -20.79 10.94
N GLN A 579 -19.40 -19.94 11.37
CA GLN A 579 -19.71 -18.55 11.75
C GLN A 579 -20.21 -17.73 10.55
N VAL A 580 -19.53 -17.85 9.40
CA VAL A 580 -19.91 -17.16 8.17
C VAL A 580 -21.25 -17.69 7.66
N SER A 581 -21.48 -19.01 7.71
CA SER A 581 -22.76 -19.60 7.30
C SER A 581 -23.93 -19.17 8.19
N ASP A 582 -23.76 -19.16 9.52
CA ASP A 582 -24.77 -18.68 10.48
C ASP A 582 -25.05 -17.19 10.34
N CYS A 583 -24.02 -16.38 10.02
CA CYS A 583 -24.22 -14.98 9.68
C CYS A 583 -25.03 -14.84 8.40
N ARG A 584 -24.68 -15.56 7.32
CA ARG A 584 -25.40 -15.48 6.05
C ARG A 584 -26.86 -15.87 6.18
N THR A 585 -27.19 -16.92 6.94
CA THR A 585 -28.59 -17.32 7.16
C THR A 585 -29.40 -16.27 7.91
N LYS A 586 -28.78 -15.49 8.80
CA LYS A 586 -29.42 -14.35 9.48
C LYS A 586 -29.54 -13.12 8.57
N VAL A 587 -28.57 -12.90 7.68
CA VAL A 587 -28.57 -11.78 6.71
C VAL A 587 -29.61 -12.00 5.60
N TYR A 588 -29.84 -13.22 5.12
CA TYR A 588 -30.91 -13.49 4.14
C TYR A 588 -32.34 -13.21 4.66
N ILE A 589 -32.49 -12.80 5.92
CA ILE A 589 -33.76 -12.39 6.55
C ILE A 589 -33.92 -10.85 6.55
N GLY A 590 -32.90 -10.07 6.15
CA GLY A 590 -33.00 -8.60 6.03
C GLY A 590 -32.09 -7.98 4.96
N ASP A 591 -32.54 -6.90 4.32
CA ASP A 591 -31.96 -6.30 3.10
C ASP A 591 -30.57 -5.64 3.23
N ASN A 592 -29.80 -5.91 4.28
CA ASN A 592 -28.48 -5.32 4.49
C ASN A 592 -27.37 -6.25 4.00
N TYR A 593 -26.58 -5.80 3.02
CA TYR A 593 -25.30 -6.42 2.64
C TYR A 593 -24.27 -6.24 3.76
N LEU A 594 -24.35 -7.10 4.79
CA LEU A 594 -23.34 -7.19 5.84
C LEU A 594 -22.19 -8.12 5.39
N ASN A 595 -20.95 -7.61 5.45
CA ASN A 595 -19.77 -8.45 5.35
C ASN A 595 -19.74 -9.42 6.53
N CYS A 596 -20.13 -10.68 6.29
CA CYS A 596 -20.09 -11.73 7.30
C CYS A 596 -18.63 -12.10 7.63
N LYS A 597 -18.18 -11.65 8.80
CA LYS A 597 -16.84 -11.92 9.33
C LYS A 597 -16.82 -13.21 10.14
N GLY A 598 -15.83 -14.05 9.90
CA GLY A 598 -15.55 -15.24 10.70
C GLY A 598 -14.30 -15.08 11.58
N VAL A 599 -13.87 -16.19 12.19
CA VAL A 599 -12.70 -16.21 13.09
C VAL A 599 -11.41 -15.79 12.38
N PHE A 600 -11.26 -16.06 11.07
CA PHE A 600 -10.09 -15.59 10.32
C PHE A 600 -10.08 -14.07 10.15
N ASP A 601 -11.24 -13.46 9.89
CA ASP A 601 -11.35 -11.99 9.78
C ASP A 601 -11.11 -11.31 11.14
N ASN A 602 -11.59 -11.93 12.22
CA ASN A 602 -11.45 -11.37 13.56
C ASN A 602 -10.03 -11.50 14.13
N LEU A 603 -9.35 -12.62 13.86
CA LEU A 603 -8.00 -12.85 14.36
C LEU A 603 -6.91 -12.34 13.40
N GLY A 604 -7.22 -12.21 12.10
CA GLY A 604 -6.26 -11.89 11.06
C GLY A 604 -5.02 -12.77 11.15
N LEU A 605 -3.86 -12.11 11.09
CA LEU A 605 -2.54 -12.74 11.21
C LEU A 605 -2.29 -13.42 12.57
N THR A 606 -3.01 -13.06 13.64
CA THR A 606 -2.89 -13.71 14.96
C THR A 606 -3.19 -15.21 14.88
N SER A 607 -4.11 -15.61 13.99
CA SER A 607 -4.45 -17.03 13.76
C SER A 607 -3.21 -17.86 13.36
N SER A 608 -2.33 -17.27 12.54
CA SER A 608 -1.08 -17.88 12.09
C SER A 608 -0.14 -18.21 13.26
N TYR A 609 0.01 -17.26 14.20
CA TYR A 609 0.83 -17.47 15.40
C TYR A 609 0.22 -18.54 16.32
N ILE A 610 -1.11 -18.57 16.49
CA ILE A 610 -1.79 -19.59 17.30
C ILE A 610 -1.55 -20.99 16.73
N ILE A 611 -1.66 -21.15 15.39
CA ILE A 611 -1.39 -22.43 14.71
C ILE A 611 0.06 -22.85 14.93
N LEU A 612 1.01 -21.92 14.78
CA LEU A 612 2.43 -22.20 14.99
C LEU A 612 2.71 -22.64 16.44
N ILE A 613 2.25 -21.87 17.44
CA ILE A 613 2.44 -22.19 18.86
C ILE A 613 1.84 -23.56 19.19
N SER A 614 0.62 -23.83 18.72
CA SER A 614 -0.04 -25.13 18.90
C SER A 614 0.80 -26.26 18.32
N THR A 615 1.44 -26.03 17.17
CA THR A 615 2.32 -27.01 16.52
C THR A 615 3.61 -27.24 17.30
N PHE A 616 4.23 -26.20 17.87
CA PHE A 616 5.39 -26.36 18.76
C PHE A 616 5.03 -27.15 20.01
N VAL A 617 3.87 -26.89 20.62
CA VAL A 617 3.36 -27.65 21.77
C VAL A 617 3.15 -29.11 21.40
N PHE A 618 2.51 -29.38 20.26
CA PHE A 618 2.37 -30.74 19.74
C PHE A 618 3.72 -31.44 19.57
N LEU A 619 4.68 -30.81 18.87
CA LEU A 619 6.00 -31.38 18.63
C LEU A 619 6.75 -31.65 19.94
N TYR A 620 6.62 -30.79 20.95
CA TYR A 620 7.23 -30.99 22.26
C TYR A 620 6.79 -32.33 22.87
N PHE A 621 5.48 -32.61 22.91
CA PHE A 621 4.97 -33.88 23.42
C PHE A 621 5.27 -35.04 22.46
N TYR A 622 5.14 -34.81 21.15
CA TYR A 622 5.31 -35.82 20.12
C TYR A 622 6.75 -36.34 20.02
N THR A 623 7.76 -35.50 20.32
CA THR A 623 9.17 -35.96 20.38
C THR A 623 9.40 -37.04 21.45
N GLY A 624 8.59 -37.07 22.51
CA GLY A 624 8.58 -38.16 23.48
C GLY A 624 8.12 -39.48 22.86
N PHE A 625 7.10 -39.44 22.00
CA PHE A 625 6.65 -40.59 21.22
C PHE A 625 7.70 -41.01 20.18
N VAL A 626 8.28 -40.06 19.43
CA VAL A 626 9.36 -40.29 18.46
C VAL A 626 10.52 -41.04 19.10
N LYS A 627 10.92 -40.66 20.32
CA LYS A 627 11.96 -41.37 21.06
C LYS A 627 11.58 -42.84 21.28
N LYS A 628 10.36 -43.12 21.78
CA LYS A 628 9.89 -44.50 22.03
C LYS A 628 9.87 -45.33 20.75
N TRP A 629 9.34 -44.77 19.66
CA TRP A 629 9.32 -45.44 18.35
C TRP A 629 10.73 -45.80 17.88
N LYS A 630 11.70 -44.91 18.06
CA LYS A 630 13.09 -45.16 17.67
C LYS A 630 13.73 -46.32 18.45
N ALA A 631 13.20 -46.69 19.63
CA ALA A 631 13.68 -47.79 20.49
C ALA A 631 13.40 -49.17 19.95
N ILE A 632 12.40 -49.24 19.07
CA ILE A 632 11.89 -50.50 18.59
C ILE A 632 12.91 -51.07 17.61
N PRO A 633 13.24 -52.38 17.69
CA PRO A 633 14.04 -53.05 16.68
C PRO A 633 13.44 -52.88 15.28
N GLU A 634 14.26 -53.00 14.24
CA GLU A 634 13.81 -52.81 12.86
C GLU A 634 12.72 -53.78 12.41
#